data_AF-A0A3D2GNK5-F1
#
_entry.id   AF-A0A3D2GNK5-F1
#
_cell.length_a   1.000
_cell.length_b   1.000
_cell.length_c   1.000
_cell.angle_alpha   90.00
_cell.angle_beta   90.00
_cell.angle_gamma   90.00
#
_symmetry.space_group_name_H-M   'P 1'
#
loop_
_entity.id
_entity.type
_entity.pdbx_description
1 polymer ?
#
loop_
_entity_poly.entity_id
_entity_poly.type
_entity_poly.pdbx_seq_one_letter_code
_entity_poly.pdbx_strand_id
1 'polypeptide(L)'
;MSGLFETRRQQERRRTKRRLLTFFFILCIGGSVAGGFYLGRQEQVGREDALKAEIETLNKAQNDLVTGLAQVQAAADEAKSAYEELETQYRADVPNDDILEVARLAGQRLDAGIPLDRLLYVLQRVDEQDDCDSIDVKRFRPTTRLTPSDMPGSSVSFNNGALQITATGDTDVDEERNPVSWYDPAEPLDITVELIDGSEIKFSGTLPITHREVRGDDEHRFAFSEGPRSFMLVTYQHCPFP
;
A
#
# COMPACT_ATOMS: atom_id res chain seq x y z
N MET A 1 127.64 -57.97 -32.32
CA MET A 1 127.17 -56.60 -32.63
C MET A 1 125.68 -56.57 -32.39
N SER A 2 125.29 -56.06 -31.23
CA SER A 2 123.96 -56.15 -30.64
C SER A 2 123.35 -54.75 -30.61
N GLY A 3 122.07 -54.65 -30.95
CA GLY A 3 121.27 -53.44 -30.75
C GLY A 3 120.94 -52.71 -32.05
N LEU A 4 119.73 -52.92 -32.57
CA LEU A 4 118.94 -51.90 -33.29
C LEU A 4 117.49 -52.34 -33.68
N PHE A 5 116.98 -53.50 -33.26
CA PHE A 5 115.65 -53.97 -33.69
C PHE A 5 114.55 -54.06 -32.62
N GLU A 6 114.80 -53.76 -31.35
CA GLU A 6 113.77 -53.93 -30.29
C GLU A 6 112.86 -52.71 -30.07
N THR A 7 113.11 -51.56 -30.68
CA THR A 7 112.38 -50.32 -30.32
C THR A 7 111.07 -50.08 -31.06
N ARG A 8 110.71 -50.83 -32.12
CA ARG A 8 109.45 -50.60 -32.87
C ARG A 8 108.21 -51.27 -32.24
N ARG A 9 108.32 -52.45 -31.64
CA ARG A 9 107.15 -53.22 -31.15
C ARG A 9 106.56 -52.72 -29.82
N GLN A 10 107.33 -51.99 -29.01
CA GLN A 10 106.83 -51.43 -27.74
C GLN A 10 106.04 -50.12 -27.90
N GLN A 11 106.28 -49.32 -28.96
CA GLN A 11 105.56 -48.06 -29.17
C GLN A 11 104.13 -48.26 -29.69
N GLU A 12 103.87 -49.27 -30.53
CA GLU A 12 102.53 -49.53 -31.05
C GLU A 12 101.57 -50.01 -29.95
N ARG A 13 102.02 -50.91 -29.06
CA ARG A 13 101.22 -51.39 -27.92
C ARG A 13 100.82 -50.28 -26.96
N ARG A 14 101.67 -49.25 -26.77
CA ARG A 14 101.32 -48.07 -25.94
C ARG A 14 100.25 -47.21 -26.61
N ARG A 15 100.26 -47.08 -27.95
CA ARG A 15 99.25 -46.29 -28.69
C ARG A 15 97.89 -46.98 -28.72
N THR A 16 97.84 -48.30 -28.94
CA THR A 16 96.57 -49.07 -28.87
C THR A 16 96.02 -49.10 -27.46
N LYS A 17 96.86 -49.34 -26.43
CA LYS A 17 96.41 -49.25 -25.03
C LYS A 17 95.87 -47.86 -24.68
N ARG A 18 96.55 -46.79 -25.10
CA ARG A 18 96.10 -45.41 -24.84
C ARG A 18 94.79 -45.09 -25.56
N ARG A 19 94.61 -45.49 -26.82
CA ARG A 19 93.35 -45.32 -27.57
C ARG A 19 92.18 -46.07 -26.91
N LEU A 20 92.41 -47.29 -26.46
CA LEU A 20 91.40 -48.11 -25.79
C LEU A 20 90.99 -47.52 -24.43
N LEU A 21 91.97 -46.97 -23.70
CA LEU A 21 91.72 -46.24 -22.45
C LEU A 21 90.95 -44.94 -22.68
N THR A 22 91.26 -44.18 -23.73
CA THR A 22 90.51 -42.97 -24.09
C THR A 22 89.07 -43.31 -24.50
N PHE A 23 88.86 -44.39 -25.26
CA PHE A 23 87.51 -44.87 -25.59
C PHE A 23 86.73 -45.29 -24.36
N PHE A 24 87.37 -45.99 -23.42
CA PHE A 24 86.74 -46.38 -22.16
C PHE A 24 86.33 -45.16 -21.32
N PHE A 25 87.18 -44.14 -21.21
CA PHE A 25 86.85 -42.89 -20.51
C PHE A 25 85.69 -42.14 -21.18
N ILE A 26 85.67 -42.06 -22.52
CA ILE A 26 84.56 -41.43 -23.25
C ILE A 26 83.25 -42.20 -23.01
N LEU A 27 83.30 -43.53 -22.99
CA LEU A 27 82.13 -44.36 -22.72
C LEU A 27 81.63 -44.20 -21.29
N CYS A 28 82.52 -44.15 -20.30
CA CYS A 28 82.15 -43.88 -18.91
C CYS A 28 81.53 -42.48 -18.74
N ILE A 29 82.10 -41.44 -19.35
CA ILE A 29 81.56 -40.08 -19.29
C ILE A 29 80.19 -40.03 -19.98
N GLY A 30 80.06 -40.63 -21.17
CA GLY A 30 78.79 -40.73 -21.89
C GLY A 30 77.72 -41.48 -21.09
N GLY A 31 78.10 -42.59 -20.44
CA GLY A 31 77.23 -43.36 -19.56
C GLY A 31 76.76 -42.58 -18.34
N SER A 32 77.66 -41.83 -17.68
CA SER A 32 77.31 -40.97 -16.54
C SER A 32 76.37 -39.82 -16.93
N VAL A 33 76.59 -39.19 -18.08
CA VAL A 33 75.71 -38.12 -18.59
C VAL A 33 74.33 -38.67 -18.96
N ALA A 34 74.27 -39.80 -19.66
CA ALA A 34 73.00 -40.43 -20.03
C ALA A 34 72.23 -40.93 -18.80
N GLY A 35 72.93 -41.55 -17.84
CA GLY A 35 72.34 -42.01 -16.58
C GLY A 35 71.82 -40.86 -15.71
N GLY A 36 72.58 -39.76 -15.62
CA GLY A 36 72.15 -38.55 -14.91
C GLY A 36 70.93 -37.88 -15.55
N PHE A 37 70.86 -37.83 -16.89
CA PHE A 37 69.71 -37.29 -17.61
C PHE A 37 68.45 -38.16 -17.43
N TYR A 38 68.61 -39.48 -17.41
CA TYR A 38 67.50 -40.42 -17.23
C TYR A 38 66.93 -40.38 -15.81
N LEU A 39 67.81 -40.32 -14.79
CA LEU A 39 67.40 -40.19 -13.38
C LEU A 39 66.82 -38.81 -13.09
N GLY A 40 67.38 -37.73 -13.64
CA GLY A 40 66.89 -36.37 -13.44
C GLY A 40 65.51 -36.09 -14.06
N ARG A 41 65.15 -36.79 -15.14
CA ARG A 41 63.81 -36.65 -15.74
C ARG A 41 62.69 -37.20 -14.85
N GLN A 42 62.99 -38.18 -14.00
CA GLN A 42 61.99 -38.78 -13.13
C GLN A 42 61.55 -37.84 -11.99
N GLU A 43 62.41 -36.93 -11.56
CA GLU A 43 62.09 -35.96 -10.50
C GLU A 43 61.29 -34.75 -11.02
N GLN A 44 61.48 -34.33 -12.28
CA GLN A 44 60.75 -33.16 -12.83
C GLN A 44 59.31 -33.49 -13.23
N VAL A 45 59.05 -34.67 -13.78
CA VAL A 45 57.68 -35.09 -14.14
C VAL A 45 56.80 -35.18 -12.90
N GLY A 46 57.34 -35.71 -11.78
CA GLY A 46 56.60 -35.79 -10.53
C GLY A 46 56.22 -34.43 -9.92
N ARG A 47 57.03 -33.38 -10.13
CA ARG A 47 56.72 -32.02 -9.65
C ARG A 47 55.65 -31.35 -10.50
N GLU A 48 55.71 -31.47 -11.83
CA GLU A 48 54.67 -30.91 -12.70
C GLU A 48 53.31 -31.56 -12.46
N ASP A 49 53.28 -32.88 -12.26
CA ASP A 49 52.04 -33.61 -11.96
C ASP A 49 51.53 -33.27 -10.55
N ALA A 50 52.42 -33.11 -9.56
CA ALA A 50 52.04 -32.66 -8.23
C ALA A 50 51.50 -31.22 -8.23
N LEU A 51 52.13 -30.30 -8.95
CA LEU A 51 51.66 -28.91 -9.08
C LEU A 51 50.31 -28.84 -9.82
N LYS A 52 50.12 -29.65 -10.88
CA LYS A 52 48.82 -29.74 -11.59
C LYS A 52 47.73 -30.28 -10.66
N ALA A 53 48.04 -31.32 -9.89
CA ALA A 53 47.11 -31.86 -8.90
C ALA A 53 46.77 -30.81 -7.83
N GLU A 54 47.75 -30.04 -7.36
CA GLU A 54 47.51 -28.96 -6.39
C GLU A 54 46.62 -27.85 -6.97
N ILE A 55 46.87 -27.41 -8.21
CA ILE A 55 46.01 -26.44 -8.90
C ILE A 55 44.58 -27.00 -9.08
N GLU A 56 44.44 -28.27 -9.43
CA GLU A 56 43.12 -28.91 -9.55
C GLU A 56 42.40 -28.97 -8.20
N THR A 57 43.10 -29.31 -7.12
CA THR A 57 42.51 -29.30 -5.77
C THR A 57 42.13 -27.90 -5.31
N LEU A 58 42.95 -26.88 -5.59
CA LEU A 58 42.67 -25.49 -5.25
C LEU A 58 41.50 -24.94 -6.08
N ASN A 59 41.45 -25.25 -7.37
CA ASN A 59 40.31 -24.89 -8.24
C ASN A 59 39.02 -25.56 -7.77
N LYS A 60 39.10 -26.84 -7.36
CA LYS A 60 37.94 -27.54 -6.80
C LYS A 60 37.49 -26.91 -5.49
N ALA A 61 38.41 -26.62 -4.57
CA ALA A 61 38.10 -25.94 -3.32
C ALA A 61 37.51 -24.53 -3.55
N GLN A 62 38.05 -23.78 -4.53
CA GLN A 62 37.51 -22.48 -4.92
C GLN A 62 36.08 -22.61 -5.47
N ASN A 63 35.84 -23.57 -6.36
CA ASN A 63 34.52 -23.81 -6.91
C ASN A 63 33.52 -24.26 -5.84
N ASP A 64 33.95 -25.09 -4.89
CA ASP A 64 33.13 -25.53 -3.75
C ASP A 64 32.78 -24.34 -2.84
N LEU A 65 33.74 -23.44 -2.56
CA LEU A 65 33.51 -22.20 -1.81
C LEU A 65 32.57 -21.25 -2.54
N VAL A 66 32.76 -21.05 -3.85
CA VAL A 66 31.90 -20.18 -4.67
C VAL A 66 30.46 -20.74 -4.71
N THR A 67 30.32 -22.05 -4.88
CA THR A 67 29.02 -22.73 -4.87
C THR A 67 28.36 -22.63 -3.50
N GLY A 68 29.12 -22.81 -2.43
CA GLY A 68 28.65 -22.64 -1.06
C GLY A 68 28.19 -21.21 -0.76
N LEU A 69 28.93 -20.20 -1.20
CA LEU A 69 28.54 -18.79 -1.07
C LEU A 69 27.25 -18.51 -1.86
N ALA A 70 27.14 -19.01 -3.08
CA ALA A 70 25.92 -18.85 -3.88
C ALA A 70 24.71 -19.51 -3.20
N GLN A 71 24.89 -20.69 -2.59
CA GLN A 71 23.82 -21.38 -1.87
C GLN A 71 23.40 -20.63 -0.59
N VAL A 72 24.37 -20.11 0.18
CA VAL A 72 24.08 -19.32 1.38
C VAL A 72 23.40 -18.00 1.01
N GLN A 73 23.82 -17.34 -0.06
CA GLN A 73 23.16 -16.13 -0.57
C GLN A 73 21.72 -16.43 -1.00
N ALA A 74 21.51 -17.51 -1.76
CA ALA A 74 20.16 -17.92 -2.17
C ALA A 74 19.24 -18.20 -0.97
N ALA A 75 19.74 -18.90 0.06
CA ALA A 75 18.97 -19.15 1.28
C ALA A 75 18.68 -17.87 2.08
N ALA A 76 19.63 -16.91 2.10
CA ALA A 76 19.42 -15.61 2.75
C ALA A 76 18.38 -14.77 2.00
N ASP A 77 18.42 -14.76 0.67
CA ASP A 77 17.45 -14.07 -0.18
C ASP A 77 16.04 -14.68 -0.04
N GLU A 78 15.94 -16.01 0.03
CA GLU A 78 14.69 -16.72 0.28
C GLU A 78 14.11 -16.41 1.67
N ALA A 79 14.95 -16.41 2.71
CA ALA A 79 14.51 -16.03 4.05
C ALA A 79 14.04 -14.57 4.10
N LYS A 80 14.72 -13.67 3.37
CA LYS A 80 14.36 -12.26 3.30
C LYS A 80 13.04 -12.05 2.57
N SER A 81 12.82 -12.71 1.42
CA SER A 81 11.57 -12.59 0.69
C SER A 81 10.39 -13.15 1.48
N ALA A 82 10.56 -14.27 2.17
CA ALA A 82 9.54 -14.82 3.07
C ALA A 82 9.20 -13.86 4.22
N TYR A 83 10.22 -13.18 4.78
CA TYR A 83 10.00 -12.16 5.82
C TYR A 83 9.26 -10.93 5.27
N GLU A 84 9.64 -10.43 4.09
CA GLU A 84 8.98 -9.29 3.44
C GLU A 84 7.51 -9.60 3.09
N GLU A 85 7.23 -10.82 2.61
CA GLU A 85 5.88 -11.29 2.34
C GLU A 85 5.05 -11.35 3.63
N LEU A 86 5.62 -11.94 4.70
CA LEU A 86 4.96 -12.02 6.00
C LEU A 86 4.74 -10.63 6.61
N GLU A 87 5.69 -9.72 6.49
CA GLU A 87 5.56 -8.33 6.96
C GLU A 87 4.48 -7.59 6.18
N THR A 88 4.38 -7.82 4.86
CA THR A 88 3.34 -7.21 4.03
C THR A 88 1.95 -7.70 4.43
N GLN A 89 1.79 -9.01 4.63
CA GLN A 89 0.54 -9.60 5.13
C GLN A 89 0.21 -9.09 6.54
N TYR A 90 1.19 -9.08 7.45
CA TYR A 90 1.01 -8.60 8.82
C TYR A 90 0.63 -7.11 8.85
N ARG A 91 1.25 -6.24 8.04
CA ARG A 91 0.83 -4.83 7.94
C ARG A 91 -0.56 -4.64 7.34
N ALA A 92 -1.01 -5.54 6.48
CA ALA A 92 -2.37 -5.52 5.94
C ALA A 92 -3.40 -6.00 6.98
N ASP A 93 -3.04 -6.97 7.81
CA ASP A 93 -3.93 -7.62 8.78
C ASP A 93 -3.89 -6.96 10.17
N VAL A 94 -2.82 -6.22 10.51
CA VAL A 94 -2.74 -5.48 11.77
C VAL A 94 -3.70 -4.30 11.69
N PRO A 95 -4.72 -4.26 12.56
CA PRO A 95 -5.61 -3.12 12.61
C PRO A 95 -4.82 -1.91 13.11
N ASN A 96 -4.92 -0.79 12.40
CA ASN A 96 -4.47 0.52 12.90
C ASN A 96 -5.07 0.78 14.30
N ASP A 97 -4.46 1.67 15.10
CA ASP A 97 -4.97 2.05 16.44
C ASP A 97 -6.47 2.38 16.42
N ASP A 98 -6.95 3.02 15.36
CA ASP A 98 -8.37 3.36 15.15
C ASP A 98 -9.26 2.12 15.00
N ILE A 99 -8.83 1.09 14.27
CA ILE A 99 -9.61 -0.15 14.10
C ILE A 99 -9.62 -0.95 15.40
N LEU A 100 -8.51 -0.96 16.15
CA LEU A 100 -8.47 -1.54 17.50
C LEU A 100 -9.44 -0.83 18.45
N GLU A 101 -9.56 0.50 18.35
CA GLU A 101 -10.52 1.26 19.13
C GLU A 101 -11.96 0.90 18.75
N VAL A 102 -12.28 0.81 17.46
CA VAL A 102 -13.61 0.39 16.97
C VAL A 102 -13.92 -1.04 17.43
N ALA A 103 -12.98 -1.98 17.31
CA ALA A 103 -13.17 -3.36 17.74
C ALA A 103 -13.39 -3.46 19.27
N ARG A 104 -12.63 -2.69 20.05
CA ARG A 104 -12.81 -2.58 21.51
C ARG A 104 -14.19 -2.04 21.85
N LEU A 105 -14.63 -0.97 21.17
CA LEU A 105 -15.94 -0.37 21.39
C LEU A 105 -17.07 -1.32 20.98
N ALA A 106 -16.93 -2.01 19.84
CA ALA A 106 -17.87 -3.03 19.39
C ALA A 106 -18.02 -4.15 20.42
N GLY A 107 -16.91 -4.64 20.99
CA GLY A 107 -16.91 -5.61 22.08
C GLY A 107 -17.69 -5.12 23.30
N GLN A 108 -17.43 -3.89 23.76
CA GLN A 108 -18.16 -3.30 24.90
C GLN A 108 -19.68 -3.21 24.65
N ARG A 109 -20.11 -2.96 23.41
CA ARG A 109 -21.53 -2.89 23.04
C ARG A 109 -22.19 -4.26 22.99
N LEU A 110 -21.47 -5.29 22.52
CA LEU A 110 -21.93 -6.68 22.58
C LEU A 110 -22.07 -7.16 24.03
N ASP A 111 -21.10 -6.85 24.89
CA ASP A 111 -21.16 -7.16 26.32
C ASP A 111 -22.32 -6.46 27.04
N ALA A 112 -22.68 -5.26 26.58
CA ALA A 112 -23.86 -4.52 27.05
C ALA A 112 -25.20 -5.10 26.53
N GLY A 113 -25.17 -6.21 25.79
CA GLY A 113 -26.35 -6.92 25.30
C GLY A 113 -26.93 -6.39 23.99
N ILE A 114 -26.19 -5.55 23.26
CA ILE A 114 -26.61 -5.14 21.91
C ILE A 114 -26.36 -6.29 20.94
N PRO A 115 -27.36 -6.73 20.15
CA PRO A 115 -27.19 -7.81 19.19
C PRO A 115 -26.26 -7.39 18.04
N LEU A 116 -25.44 -8.33 17.56
CA LEU A 116 -24.46 -8.13 16.48
C LEU A 116 -25.09 -7.56 15.22
N ASP A 117 -26.27 -8.06 14.83
CA ASP A 117 -26.98 -7.62 13.62
C ASP A 117 -27.28 -6.12 13.65
N ARG A 118 -27.57 -5.56 14.83
CA ARG A 118 -27.84 -4.13 15.01
C ARG A 118 -26.57 -3.29 14.93
N LEU A 119 -25.44 -3.82 15.40
CA LEU A 119 -24.14 -3.15 15.27
C LEU A 119 -23.70 -3.12 13.80
N LEU A 120 -23.82 -4.24 13.10
CA LEU A 120 -23.50 -4.34 11.68
C LEU A 120 -24.37 -3.40 10.83
N TYR A 121 -25.67 -3.33 11.13
CA TYR A 121 -26.59 -2.41 10.47
C TYR A 121 -26.18 -0.93 10.59
N VAL A 122 -25.67 -0.51 11.75
CA VAL A 122 -25.18 0.85 11.95
C VAL A 122 -23.88 1.08 11.18
N LEU A 123 -22.93 0.14 11.25
CA LEU A 123 -21.64 0.25 10.56
C LEU A 123 -21.78 0.26 9.04
N GLN A 124 -22.71 -0.51 8.49
CA GLN A 124 -22.98 -0.57 7.05
C GLN A 124 -23.58 0.71 6.47
N ARG A 125 -24.08 1.62 7.32
CA ARG A 125 -24.76 2.85 6.90
C ARG A 125 -23.91 4.10 6.99
N VAL A 126 -22.64 3.96 7.34
CA VAL A 126 -21.73 5.09 7.52
C VAL A 126 -21.27 5.66 6.16
N ASP A 127 -21.45 4.95 5.04
CA ASP A 127 -20.93 5.34 3.71
C ASP A 127 -21.92 6.02 2.74
N GLU A 128 -23.23 6.07 3.00
CA GLU A 128 -24.23 6.56 2.02
C GLU A 128 -24.71 8.00 2.29
N GLN A 129 -23.84 8.90 2.74
CA GLN A 129 -24.24 10.27 3.11
C GLN A 129 -23.81 11.36 2.12
N ASP A 130 -23.09 11.02 1.04
CA ASP A 130 -22.48 12.03 0.16
C ASP A 130 -23.18 12.25 -1.20
N ASP A 131 -24.16 11.44 -1.60
CA ASP A 131 -24.88 11.60 -2.89
C ASP A 131 -26.13 12.49 -2.79
N CYS A 132 -26.21 13.33 -1.76
CA CYS A 132 -27.24 14.36 -1.72
C CYS A 132 -26.96 15.44 -2.77
N ASP A 133 -28.01 15.90 -3.46
CA ASP A 133 -27.93 17.03 -4.39
C ASP A 133 -27.43 18.32 -3.70
N SER A 134 -27.04 19.29 -4.52
CA SER A 134 -26.64 20.62 -4.07
C SER A 134 -27.68 21.27 -3.15
N ILE A 135 -27.22 21.84 -2.04
CA ILE A 135 -28.06 22.51 -1.06
C ILE A 135 -28.57 23.84 -1.63
N ASP A 136 -29.89 24.00 -1.72
CA ASP A 136 -30.53 25.25 -2.10
C ASP A 136 -31.03 26.00 -0.86
N VAL A 137 -30.69 27.29 -0.75
CA VAL A 137 -31.16 28.16 0.34
C VAL A 137 -31.97 29.31 -0.25
N LYS A 138 -33.20 29.49 0.25
CA LYS A 138 -34.09 30.58 -0.17
C LYS A 138 -34.78 31.20 1.04
N ARG A 139 -35.36 32.39 0.82
CA ARG A 139 -36.11 33.13 1.84
C ARG A 139 -37.53 33.43 1.37
N PHE A 140 -38.48 33.42 2.28
CA PHE A 140 -39.85 33.83 2.03
C PHE A 140 -40.49 34.38 3.31
N ARG A 141 -41.70 34.92 3.21
CA ARG A 141 -42.42 35.54 4.32
C ARG A 141 -43.57 34.63 4.77
N PRO A 142 -43.57 34.13 6.01
CA PRO A 142 -44.73 33.46 6.56
C PRO A 142 -45.97 34.37 6.54
N THR A 143 -47.11 33.75 6.28
CA THR A 143 -48.41 34.42 6.30
C THR A 143 -48.94 34.47 7.73
N THR A 144 -49.72 35.49 8.03
CA THR A 144 -50.31 35.70 9.37
C THR A 144 -51.75 36.18 9.19
N ARG A 145 -52.47 36.40 10.29
CA ARG A 145 -53.83 36.97 10.21
C ARG A 145 -53.87 38.37 9.60
N LEU A 146 -52.74 39.10 9.64
CA LEU A 146 -52.61 40.44 9.07
C LEU A 146 -52.01 40.46 7.67
N THR A 147 -51.43 39.35 7.21
CA THR A 147 -50.77 39.24 5.91
C THR A 147 -51.39 38.13 5.07
N PRO A 148 -52.05 38.46 3.94
CA PRO A 148 -52.72 37.47 3.13
C PRO A 148 -51.72 36.57 2.38
N SER A 149 -52.17 35.37 2.01
CA SER A 149 -51.34 34.35 1.38
C SER A 149 -50.95 34.66 -0.07
N ASP A 150 -51.62 35.60 -0.72
CA ASP A 150 -51.33 36.06 -2.09
C ASP A 150 -50.28 37.18 -2.15
N MET A 151 -49.74 37.61 -1.00
CA MET A 151 -48.70 38.62 -0.95
C MET A 151 -47.42 38.14 -1.68
N PRO A 152 -46.76 39.00 -2.48
CA PRO A 152 -45.49 38.65 -3.11
C PRO A 152 -44.44 38.16 -2.10
N GLY A 153 -43.89 36.96 -2.35
CA GLY A 153 -42.89 36.32 -1.50
C GLY A 153 -43.46 35.58 -0.28
N SER A 154 -44.76 35.30 -0.23
CA SER A 154 -45.42 34.46 0.78
C SER A 154 -45.11 32.96 0.64
N SER A 155 -44.50 32.57 -0.47
CA SER A 155 -44.12 31.20 -0.79
C SER A 155 -42.78 31.17 -1.51
N VAL A 156 -42.18 29.98 -1.56
CA VAL A 156 -40.94 29.73 -2.28
C VAL A 156 -40.98 28.37 -2.95
N SER A 157 -40.37 28.27 -4.13
CA SER A 157 -40.26 27.00 -4.84
C SER A 157 -38.82 26.50 -4.90
N PHE A 158 -38.65 25.19 -4.91
CA PHE A 158 -37.38 24.47 -5.09
C PHE A 158 -37.46 23.55 -6.30
N ASN A 159 -36.30 23.05 -6.73
CA ASN A 159 -36.16 22.08 -7.82
C ASN A 159 -36.96 22.48 -9.08
N ASN A 160 -36.69 23.68 -9.61
CA ASN A 160 -37.36 24.25 -10.79
C ASN A 160 -38.90 24.32 -10.71
N GLY A 161 -39.46 24.43 -9.51
CA GLY A 161 -40.91 24.52 -9.31
C GLY A 161 -41.58 23.19 -8.98
N ALA A 162 -40.82 22.10 -8.84
CA ALA A 162 -41.37 20.80 -8.47
C ALA A 162 -41.85 20.74 -7.00
N LEU A 163 -41.42 21.69 -6.17
CA LEU A 163 -41.79 21.76 -4.76
C LEU A 163 -42.07 23.21 -4.39
N GLN A 164 -43.20 23.48 -3.74
CA GLN A 164 -43.59 24.80 -3.24
C GLN A 164 -43.79 24.75 -1.73
N ILE A 165 -43.23 25.72 -1.02
CA ILE A 165 -43.31 25.81 0.43
C ILE A 165 -44.05 27.09 0.82
N THR A 166 -44.98 26.93 1.75
CA THR A 166 -45.70 28.00 2.44
C THR A 166 -45.61 27.79 3.94
N ALA A 167 -45.76 28.87 4.70
CA ALA A 167 -45.80 28.82 6.15
C ALA A 167 -46.81 29.84 6.65
N THR A 168 -47.53 29.47 7.71
CA THR A 168 -48.49 30.33 8.41
C THR A 168 -48.13 30.36 9.89
N GLY A 169 -48.19 31.54 10.51
CA GLY A 169 -47.89 31.69 11.93
C GLY A 169 -48.66 32.84 12.54
N ASP A 170 -48.48 33.00 13.85
CA ASP A 170 -49.03 34.14 14.57
C ASP A 170 -48.20 35.41 14.32
N THR A 171 -48.89 36.54 14.50
CA THR A 171 -48.34 37.88 14.31
C THR A 171 -47.51 38.30 15.52
N ASP A 172 -46.33 38.86 15.27
CA ASP A 172 -45.49 39.49 16.31
C ASP A 172 -46.16 40.75 16.88
N VAL A 173 -45.60 41.31 17.95
CA VAL A 173 -46.10 42.52 18.61
C VAL A 173 -45.01 43.57 18.86
N ASP A 174 -45.39 44.85 18.83
CA ASP A 174 -44.48 45.95 19.19
C ASP A 174 -44.33 46.14 20.72
N GLU A 175 -43.57 47.16 21.14
CA GLU A 175 -43.32 47.48 22.55
C GLU A 175 -44.62 47.80 23.32
N GLU A 176 -45.63 48.35 22.65
CA GLU A 176 -46.95 48.65 23.19
C GLU A 176 -47.93 47.45 23.11
N ARG A 177 -47.46 46.29 22.63
CA ARG A 177 -48.24 45.06 22.40
C ARG A 177 -49.29 45.17 21.30
N ASN A 178 -49.07 46.03 20.31
CA ASN A 178 -49.90 46.05 19.10
C ASN A 178 -49.39 45.02 18.08
N PRO A 179 -50.30 44.28 17.43
CA PRO A 179 -49.94 43.38 16.34
C PRO A 179 -49.23 44.09 15.18
N VAL A 180 -48.12 43.53 14.69
CA VAL A 180 -47.35 44.06 13.55
C VAL A 180 -47.51 43.23 12.27
N SER A 181 -47.03 43.71 11.13
CA SER A 181 -47.27 43.06 9.82
C SER A 181 -46.38 41.84 9.53
N TRP A 182 -45.72 41.25 10.53
CA TRP A 182 -44.84 40.10 10.36
C TRP A 182 -45.08 39.03 11.43
N TYR A 183 -44.56 37.83 11.17
CA TYR A 183 -44.71 36.69 12.04
C TYR A 183 -43.80 36.77 13.27
N ASP A 184 -44.23 36.13 14.37
CA ASP A 184 -43.40 35.92 15.55
C ASP A 184 -42.57 34.63 15.37
N PRO A 185 -41.21 34.71 15.32
CA PRO A 185 -40.37 33.51 15.21
C PRO A 185 -40.32 32.65 16.47
N ALA A 186 -40.76 33.17 17.63
CA ALA A 186 -40.83 32.44 18.89
C ALA A 186 -42.11 31.61 19.04
N GLU A 187 -43.13 31.89 18.25
CA GLU A 187 -44.38 31.12 18.20
C GLU A 187 -44.29 29.98 17.17
N PRO A 188 -45.10 28.91 17.33
CA PRO A 188 -45.16 27.83 16.35
C PRO A 188 -45.63 28.31 14.97
N LEU A 189 -45.01 27.77 13.93
CA LEU A 189 -45.38 27.95 12.53
C LEU A 189 -45.95 26.65 11.97
N ASP A 190 -47.02 26.75 11.19
CA ASP A 190 -47.58 25.68 10.37
C ASP A 190 -46.96 25.75 8.97
N ILE A 191 -46.22 24.72 8.58
CA ILE A 191 -45.54 24.64 7.29
C ILE A 191 -46.27 23.65 6.40
N THR A 192 -46.51 24.06 5.15
CA THR A 192 -47.06 23.20 4.10
C THR A 192 -46.10 23.16 2.92
N VAL A 193 -45.72 21.95 2.54
CA VAL A 193 -44.91 21.67 1.36
C VAL A 193 -45.78 20.93 0.35
N GLU A 194 -46.00 21.54 -0.81
CA GLU A 194 -46.75 20.99 -1.92
C GLU A 194 -45.77 20.49 -2.99
N LEU A 195 -45.93 19.24 -3.42
CA LEU A 195 -45.12 18.63 -4.48
C LEU A 195 -45.86 18.69 -5.82
N ILE A 196 -45.11 18.53 -6.92
CA ILE A 196 -45.64 18.56 -8.29
C ILE A 196 -46.69 17.49 -8.59
N ASP A 197 -46.69 16.39 -7.82
CA ASP A 197 -47.69 15.33 -7.92
C ASP A 197 -49.02 15.70 -7.20
N GLY A 198 -49.10 16.88 -6.59
CA GLY A 198 -50.24 17.39 -5.85
C GLY A 198 -50.34 16.87 -4.41
N SER A 199 -49.33 16.14 -3.93
CA SER A 199 -49.27 15.69 -2.55
C SER A 199 -48.74 16.78 -1.62
N GLU A 200 -49.20 16.76 -0.37
CA GLU A 200 -48.84 17.77 0.63
C GLU A 200 -48.14 17.12 1.83
N ILE A 201 -47.09 17.76 2.34
CA ILE A 201 -46.45 17.46 3.62
C ILE A 201 -46.76 18.62 4.56
N LYS A 202 -47.37 18.33 5.71
CA LYS A 202 -47.75 19.33 6.71
C LYS A 202 -47.13 19.00 8.05
N PHE A 203 -46.48 19.99 8.64
CA PHE A 203 -45.90 19.88 9.97
C PHE A 203 -45.85 21.26 10.63
N SER A 204 -45.80 21.26 11.96
CA SER A 204 -45.79 22.48 12.76
C SER A 204 -44.64 22.44 13.77
N GLY A 205 -44.07 23.60 14.09
CA GLY A 205 -43.02 23.70 15.09
C GLY A 205 -42.54 25.12 15.31
N THR A 206 -41.73 25.32 16.34
CA THR A 206 -41.07 26.61 16.60
C THR A 206 -39.67 26.60 15.97
N LEU A 207 -39.23 27.75 15.45
CA LEU A 207 -37.90 27.84 14.82
C LEU A 207 -36.76 27.62 15.83
N PRO A 208 -35.63 27.02 15.40
CA PRO A 208 -35.39 26.40 14.10
C PRO A 208 -36.09 25.04 13.95
N ILE A 209 -36.64 24.76 12.76
CA ILE A 209 -37.35 23.51 12.46
C ILE A 209 -36.51 22.68 11.50
N THR A 210 -36.33 21.40 11.80
CA THR A 210 -35.77 20.45 10.84
C THR A 210 -36.80 19.37 10.57
N HIS A 211 -37.01 19.05 9.30
CA HIS A 211 -37.96 18.04 8.87
C HIS A 211 -37.33 17.18 7.80
N ARG A 212 -37.57 15.87 7.90
CA ARG A 212 -37.10 14.88 6.94
C ARG A 212 -38.29 14.04 6.54
N GLU A 213 -38.54 13.96 5.25
CA GLU A 213 -39.60 13.15 4.69
C GLU A 213 -38.98 12.17 3.71
N VAL A 214 -39.26 10.88 3.89
CA VAL A 214 -38.81 9.82 2.98
C VAL A 214 -39.99 9.38 2.13
N ARG A 215 -39.82 9.36 0.81
CA ARG A 215 -40.83 8.93 -0.15
C ARG A 215 -40.22 8.09 -1.25
N GLY A 216 -40.57 6.81 -1.27
CA GLY A 216 -39.96 5.86 -2.20
C GLY A 216 -38.46 5.78 -1.93
N ASP A 217 -37.69 6.04 -2.97
CA ASP A 217 -36.22 5.98 -2.94
C ASP A 217 -35.59 7.38 -2.75
N ASP A 218 -36.38 8.36 -2.28
CA ASP A 218 -35.97 9.75 -2.12
C ASP A 218 -36.20 10.24 -0.67
N GLU A 219 -35.21 10.94 -0.10
CA GLU A 219 -35.30 11.70 1.15
C GLU A 219 -35.26 13.20 0.87
N HIS A 220 -36.30 13.90 1.32
CA HIS A 220 -36.38 15.35 1.31
C HIS A 220 -36.03 15.90 2.69
N ARG A 221 -34.94 16.69 2.75
CA ARG A 221 -34.48 17.32 3.98
C ARG A 221 -34.76 18.81 3.93
N PHE A 222 -35.50 19.30 4.91
CA PHE A 222 -35.83 20.71 5.07
C PHE A 222 -35.28 21.23 6.39
N ALA A 223 -34.69 22.42 6.36
CA ALA A 223 -34.33 23.17 7.55
C ALA A 223 -34.83 24.60 7.45
N PHE A 224 -35.59 25.02 8.44
CA PHE A 224 -36.16 26.36 8.55
C PHE A 224 -35.51 27.09 9.71
N SER A 225 -35.08 28.33 9.48
CA SER A 225 -34.49 29.17 10.50
C SER A 225 -35.00 30.60 10.39
N GLU A 226 -34.87 31.34 11.49
CA GLU A 226 -35.12 32.77 11.49
C GLU A 226 -34.22 33.47 10.44
N GLY A 227 -34.82 34.40 9.70
CA GLY A 227 -34.14 35.23 8.72
C GLY A 227 -34.14 36.71 9.13
N PRO A 228 -33.79 37.61 8.20
CA PRO A 228 -34.01 39.04 8.40
C PRO A 228 -35.49 39.32 8.70
N ARG A 229 -35.79 40.39 9.44
CA ARG A 229 -37.16 40.76 9.85
C ARG A 229 -38.22 40.49 8.76
N SER A 230 -39.29 39.82 9.16
CA SER A 230 -40.41 39.37 8.31
C SER A 230 -40.11 38.21 7.35
N PHE A 231 -38.87 37.72 7.27
CA PHE A 231 -38.49 36.59 6.44
C PHE A 231 -38.07 35.39 7.28
N MET A 232 -38.30 34.21 6.74
CA MET A 232 -37.77 32.93 7.19
C MET A 232 -36.83 32.39 6.12
N LEU A 233 -35.75 31.74 6.54
CA LEU A 233 -34.86 31.02 5.64
C LEU A 233 -35.29 29.57 5.60
N VAL A 234 -35.26 28.98 4.41
CA VAL A 234 -35.45 27.56 4.21
C VAL A 234 -34.30 27.01 3.37
N THR A 235 -33.73 25.94 3.89
CA THR A 235 -32.73 25.11 3.23
C THR A 235 -33.41 23.84 2.79
N TYR A 236 -33.22 23.47 1.52
CA TYR A 236 -33.71 22.23 0.96
C TYR A 236 -32.55 21.42 0.42
N GLN A 237 -32.59 20.12 0.69
CA GLN A 237 -31.68 19.15 0.10
C GLN A 237 -32.46 17.90 -0.26
N HIS A 238 -32.21 17.41 -1.47
CA HIS A 238 -32.70 16.12 -1.95
C HIS A 238 -31.58 15.11 -1.80
N CYS A 239 -31.88 13.93 -1.26
CA CYS A 239 -30.94 12.84 -1.14
C CYS A 239 -31.61 11.56 -1.63
N PRO A 240 -30.91 10.68 -2.36
CA PRO A 240 -31.38 9.33 -2.56
C PRO A 240 -31.49 8.61 -1.19
N PHE A 241 -32.54 7.83 -1.01
CA PHE A 241 -32.83 7.05 0.19
C PHE A 241 -32.91 5.55 -0.15
N PRO A 242 -32.07 4.69 0.46
CA PRO A 242 -32.01 3.26 0.16
C PRO A 242 -33.11 2.41 0.82
#